data_AF-A0A1S9MFM1-F1
#
_entry.id   AF-A0A1S9MFM1-F1
#
_cell.length_a   1.000
_cell.length_b   1.000
_cell.length_c   1.000
_cell.angle_alpha   90.00
_cell.angle_beta   90.00
_cell.angle_gamma   90.00
#
_symmetry.space_group_name_H-M   'P 1'
#
loop_
_entity.id
_entity.type
_entity.pdbx_description
1 polymer ?
#
loop_
_entity_poly.entity_id
_entity_poly.type
_entity_poly.pdbx_seq_one_letter_code
_entity_poly.pdbx_strand_id
1 'polypeptide(L)'
;MENSATNDGGLRERKRAQTRAAISAIARSLTAQRGLNGFTVEEACEQAGISRRTFFNYFHTKEDAVIGSFSDELPEEALEDFNRNPARAAGTISDSLLSALRQFTLAVLERSTVSPSEIRQLIAAVTAEPQLLGRLTREGEVRERQFAELIAAREGLTADHTEVVMAAAVFGAVTKKTSKQFFSEENTQPYRELLDRNLSAARTLFAQPLDINPVEPQKDQP
;
A
#
# COMPACT_ATOMS: atom_id res chain seq x y z
N MET A 1 -32.36 -19.17 6.22
CA MET A 1 -32.36 -17.73 6.57
C MET A 1 -30.96 -17.39 7.05
N GLU A 2 -30.02 -17.16 6.13
CA GLU A 2 -28.59 -16.98 6.51
C GLU A 2 -27.84 -15.95 5.65
N ASN A 3 -28.50 -15.36 4.64
CA ASN A 3 -27.90 -14.38 3.71
C ASN A 3 -28.11 -12.90 4.09
N SER A 4 -28.71 -12.60 5.24
CA SER A 4 -29.03 -11.19 5.62
C SER A 4 -27.96 -10.52 6.46
N ALA A 5 -27.05 -11.26 7.11
CA ALA A 5 -26.03 -10.71 8.00
C ALA A 5 -24.76 -10.27 7.25
N THR A 6 -24.38 -10.98 6.18
CA THR A 6 -23.20 -10.67 5.35
C THR A 6 -23.42 -9.43 4.47
N ASN A 7 -24.65 -9.17 4.03
CA ASN A 7 -24.99 -8.08 3.12
C ASN A 7 -25.02 -6.69 3.81
N ASP A 8 -25.36 -6.64 5.11
CA ASP A 8 -25.33 -5.40 5.91
C ASP A 8 -23.89 -5.01 6.33
N GLY A 9 -23.02 -6.01 6.57
CA GLY A 9 -21.58 -5.80 6.81
C GLY A 9 -20.88 -5.12 5.64
N GLY A 10 -21.00 -5.70 4.44
CA GLY A 10 -20.38 -5.14 3.24
C GLY A 10 -20.90 -3.76 2.84
N LEU A 11 -22.19 -3.46 3.08
CA LEU A 11 -22.73 -2.13 2.80
C LEU A 11 -22.19 -1.07 3.77
N ARG A 12 -22.01 -1.42 5.05
CA ARG A 12 -21.44 -0.52 6.07
C ARG A 12 -19.97 -0.24 5.81
N GLU A 13 -19.19 -1.27 5.49
CA GLU A 13 -17.77 -1.14 5.10
C GLU A 13 -17.62 -0.27 3.86
N ARG A 14 -18.43 -0.51 2.82
CA ARG A 14 -18.42 0.33 1.61
C ARG A 14 -18.75 1.78 1.91
N LYS A 15 -19.77 2.05 2.73
CA LYS A 15 -20.12 3.43 3.16
C LYS A 15 -19.00 4.07 3.97
N ARG A 16 -18.32 3.30 4.81
CA ARG A 16 -17.17 3.75 5.60
C ARG A 16 -16.01 4.14 4.68
N ALA A 17 -15.65 3.29 3.73
CA ALA A 17 -14.60 3.56 2.73
C ALA A 17 -14.92 4.80 1.89
N GLN A 18 -16.16 4.91 1.38
CA GLN A 18 -16.62 6.07 0.61
C GLN A 18 -16.55 7.38 1.40
N THR A 19 -17.01 7.37 2.66
CA THR A 19 -16.94 8.55 3.54
C THR A 19 -15.49 8.97 3.76
N ARG A 20 -14.61 7.99 3.99
CA ARG A 20 -13.19 8.21 4.21
C ARG A 20 -12.47 8.78 2.98
N ALA A 21 -12.79 8.27 1.80
CA ALA A 21 -12.30 8.78 0.53
C ALA A 21 -12.76 10.22 0.28
N ALA A 22 -14.03 10.54 0.56
CA ALA A 22 -14.58 11.88 0.41
C ALA A 22 -13.87 12.90 1.33
N ILE A 23 -13.67 12.57 2.60
CA ILE A 23 -12.92 13.41 3.55
C ILE A 23 -11.48 13.62 3.04
N SER A 24 -10.84 12.57 2.54
CA SER A 24 -9.46 12.65 2.04
C SER A 24 -9.35 13.55 0.81
N ALA A 25 -10.29 13.43 -0.12
CA ALA A 25 -10.34 14.26 -1.32
C ALA A 25 -10.49 15.75 -0.97
N ILE A 26 -11.36 16.08 -0.01
CA ILE A 26 -11.55 17.45 0.49
C ILE A 26 -10.28 17.97 1.17
N ALA A 27 -9.70 17.18 2.09
CA ALA A 27 -8.48 17.56 2.80
C ALA A 27 -7.31 17.79 1.83
N ARG A 28 -7.11 16.92 0.85
CA ARG A 28 -6.09 17.07 -0.19
C ARG A 28 -6.32 18.31 -1.05
N SER A 29 -7.57 18.55 -1.45
CA SER A 29 -7.94 19.75 -2.24
C SER A 29 -7.66 21.04 -1.49
N LEU A 30 -8.09 21.13 -0.22
CA LEU A 30 -7.83 22.29 0.64
C LEU A 30 -6.34 22.50 0.88
N THR A 31 -5.61 21.42 1.13
CA THR A 31 -4.15 21.47 1.32
C THR A 31 -3.43 21.94 0.07
N ALA A 32 -3.80 21.45 -1.11
CA ALA A 32 -3.20 21.87 -2.37
C ALA A 32 -3.46 23.35 -2.69
N GLN A 33 -4.63 23.89 -2.30
CA GLN A 33 -5.02 25.27 -2.59
C GLN A 33 -4.50 26.29 -1.58
N ARG A 34 -4.49 25.94 -0.28
CA ARG A 34 -4.28 26.89 0.83
C ARG A 34 -3.17 26.48 1.78
N GLY A 35 -2.53 25.35 1.53
CA GLY A 35 -1.63 24.70 2.49
C GLY A 35 -2.38 24.03 3.64
N LEU A 36 -1.66 23.23 4.43
CA LEU A 36 -2.21 22.44 5.53
C LEU A 36 -2.76 23.35 6.64
N ASN A 37 -2.15 24.50 6.87
CA ASN A 37 -2.56 25.47 7.90
C ASN A 37 -3.62 26.48 7.42
N GLY A 38 -3.92 26.50 6.12
CA GLY A 38 -4.89 27.43 5.52
C GLY A 38 -6.35 27.00 5.58
N PHE A 39 -6.66 25.89 6.29
CA PHE A 39 -8.02 25.44 6.55
C PHE A 39 -8.17 24.77 7.92
N THR A 40 -9.40 24.72 8.42
CA THR A 40 -9.77 24.09 9.70
C THR A 40 -10.46 22.74 9.50
N VAL A 41 -10.51 21.91 10.54
CA VAL A 41 -11.24 20.63 10.49
C VAL A 41 -12.73 20.89 10.28
N GLU A 42 -13.25 21.98 10.84
CA GLU A 42 -14.63 22.44 10.74
C GLU A 42 -15.00 22.76 9.30
N GLU A 43 -14.17 23.51 8.57
CA GLU A 43 -14.38 23.79 7.14
C GLU A 43 -14.37 22.51 6.31
N ALA A 44 -13.46 21.57 6.60
CA ALA A 44 -13.44 20.27 5.92
C ALA A 44 -14.70 19.45 6.23
N CYS A 45 -15.19 19.48 7.47
CA CYS A 45 -16.43 18.82 7.90
C CYS A 45 -17.66 19.41 7.20
N GLU A 46 -17.72 20.74 7.09
CA GLU A 46 -18.80 21.45 6.40
C GLU A 46 -18.86 21.05 4.92
N GLN A 47 -17.72 21.04 4.23
CA GLN A 47 -17.65 20.60 2.83
C GLN A 47 -17.99 19.12 2.65
N ALA A 48 -17.65 18.27 3.62
CA ALA A 48 -17.95 16.84 3.59
C ALA A 48 -19.38 16.51 4.03
N GLY A 49 -20.13 17.48 4.59
CA GLY A 49 -21.46 17.25 5.14
C GLY A 49 -21.46 16.33 6.37
N ILE A 50 -20.41 16.39 7.20
CA ILE A 50 -20.25 15.53 8.39
C ILE A 50 -20.01 16.34 9.67
N SER A 51 -20.19 15.70 10.82
CA SER A 51 -19.81 16.30 12.11
C SER A 51 -18.31 16.19 12.39
N ARG A 52 -17.79 17.07 13.25
CA ARG A 52 -16.42 16.98 13.78
C ARG A 52 -16.13 15.62 14.43
N ARG A 53 -17.08 15.09 15.20
CA ARG A 53 -16.99 13.75 15.80
C ARG A 53 -16.83 12.68 14.70
N THR A 54 -17.60 12.79 13.63
CA THR A 54 -17.51 11.88 12.48
C THR A 54 -16.10 11.94 11.87
N PHE A 55 -15.55 13.14 11.62
CA PHE A 55 -14.18 13.27 11.11
C PHE A 55 -13.16 12.53 11.98
N PHE A 56 -13.20 12.75 13.30
CA PHE A 56 -12.26 12.11 14.23
C PHE A 56 -12.48 10.59 14.38
N ASN A 57 -13.64 10.05 14.01
CA ASN A 57 -13.83 8.61 13.90
C ASN A 57 -13.06 7.99 12.71
N TYR A 58 -12.63 8.80 11.73
CA TYR A 58 -11.89 8.36 10.55
C TYR A 58 -10.40 8.75 10.58
N PHE A 59 -10.07 9.92 11.13
CA PHE A 59 -8.73 10.49 11.10
C PHE A 59 -8.38 11.19 12.40
N HIS A 60 -7.16 10.97 12.90
CA HIS A 60 -6.73 11.60 14.16
C HIS A 60 -6.28 13.04 13.92
N THR A 61 -5.72 13.35 12.76
CA THR A 61 -5.28 14.71 12.39
C THR A 61 -5.66 15.11 10.95
N LYS A 62 -5.47 16.41 10.63
CA LYS A 62 -5.64 16.91 9.24
C LYS A 62 -4.67 16.22 8.29
N GLU A 63 -3.43 16.04 8.71
CA GLU A 63 -2.41 15.37 7.91
C GLU A 63 -2.81 13.93 7.60
N ASP A 64 -3.39 13.21 8.57
CA ASP A 64 -3.86 11.84 8.35
C ASP A 64 -4.97 11.80 7.29
N ALA A 65 -5.85 12.81 7.27
CA ALA A 65 -6.86 12.97 6.24
C ALA A 65 -6.25 13.29 4.86
N VAL A 66 -5.16 14.07 4.81
CA VAL A 66 -4.47 14.39 3.55
C VAL A 66 -3.75 13.17 2.98
N ILE A 67 -2.92 12.52 3.80
CA ILE A 67 -2.21 11.31 3.39
C ILE A 67 -3.24 10.25 3.00
N GLY A 68 -4.31 10.12 3.80
CA GLY A 68 -5.23 9.01 3.73
C GLY A 68 -4.52 7.73 4.15
N SER A 69 -5.25 6.77 4.70
CA SER A 69 -4.70 5.41 4.73
C SER A 69 -5.21 4.69 3.49
N PHE A 70 -4.38 3.95 2.77
CA PHE A 70 -4.91 2.93 1.87
C PHE A 70 -5.26 1.67 2.68
N SER A 71 -5.83 1.86 3.88
CA SER A 71 -6.40 0.82 4.73
C SER A 71 -7.76 0.39 4.20
N ASP A 72 -7.86 0.19 2.90
CA ASP A 72 -8.91 -0.68 2.40
C ASP A 72 -8.55 -2.06 2.93
N GLU A 73 -9.46 -2.65 3.70
CA GLU A 73 -9.31 -4.03 4.15
C GLU A 73 -8.97 -4.88 2.92
N LEU A 74 -7.87 -5.61 3.01
CA LEU A 74 -7.43 -6.47 1.92
C LEU A 74 -8.56 -7.48 1.65
N PRO A 75 -8.95 -7.69 0.38
CA PRO A 75 -10.05 -8.59 0.07
C PRO A 75 -9.78 -9.97 0.63
N GLU A 76 -10.71 -10.50 1.43
CA GLU A 76 -10.57 -11.79 2.11
C GLU A 76 -10.22 -12.92 1.13
N GLU A 77 -10.93 -12.98 0.01
CA GLU A 77 -10.65 -13.94 -1.09
C GLU A 77 -9.21 -13.81 -1.64
N ALA A 78 -8.68 -12.59 -1.76
CA ALA A 78 -7.31 -12.38 -2.24
C ALA A 78 -6.28 -12.86 -1.21
N LEU A 79 -6.55 -12.67 0.09
CA LEU A 79 -5.72 -13.20 1.17
C LEU A 79 -5.77 -14.74 1.22
N GLU A 80 -6.95 -15.34 1.08
CA GLU A 80 -7.11 -16.79 1.03
C GLU A 80 -6.35 -17.41 -0.14
N ASP A 81 -6.48 -16.84 -1.34
CA ASP A 81 -5.75 -17.30 -2.52
C ASP A 81 -4.25 -17.10 -2.37
N PHE A 82 -3.80 -15.98 -1.79
CA PHE A 82 -2.39 -15.72 -1.51
C PHE A 82 -1.79 -16.78 -0.57
N ASN A 83 -2.55 -17.21 0.43
CA ASN A 83 -2.13 -18.21 1.42
C ASN A 83 -2.20 -19.66 0.92
N ARG A 84 -2.76 -19.91 -0.27
CA ARG A 84 -2.97 -21.28 -0.77
C ARG A 84 -1.64 -21.93 -1.20
N ASN A 85 -1.36 -23.11 -0.61
CA ASN A 85 -0.34 -24.09 -1.00
C ASN A 85 1.06 -23.54 -1.38
N PRO A 86 1.87 -23.07 -0.43
CA PRO A 86 3.30 -22.82 -0.68
C PRO A 86 4.00 -24.15 -0.98
N ALA A 87 4.53 -24.33 -2.20
CA ALA A 87 5.43 -25.45 -2.49
C ALA A 87 6.74 -25.23 -1.72
N ARG A 88 7.03 -26.08 -0.71
CA ARG A 88 8.08 -25.80 0.30
C ARG A 88 9.25 -26.78 0.26
N ALA A 89 10.45 -26.23 0.37
CA ALA A 89 11.50 -26.76 1.25
C ALA A 89 11.42 -26.01 2.60
N ALA A 90 11.76 -26.65 3.72
CA ALA A 90 11.63 -26.02 5.03
C ALA A 90 12.65 -24.89 5.23
N GLY A 91 12.21 -23.74 5.76
CA GLY A 91 13.09 -22.64 6.19
C GLY A 91 13.54 -21.67 5.10
N THR A 92 12.97 -21.73 3.89
CA THR A 92 13.29 -20.81 2.79
C THR A 92 12.01 -20.25 2.17
N ILE A 93 12.12 -19.11 1.48
CA ILE A 93 11.05 -18.62 0.62
C ILE A 93 10.71 -19.65 -0.47
N SER A 94 9.43 -19.88 -0.72
CA SER A 94 8.94 -20.73 -1.80
C SER A 94 9.12 -20.12 -3.20
N ASP A 95 9.40 -20.96 -4.20
CA ASP A 95 9.48 -20.55 -5.62
C ASP A 95 8.17 -19.92 -6.14
N SER A 96 7.06 -20.21 -5.45
CA SER A 96 5.74 -19.68 -5.77
C SER A 96 5.49 -18.25 -5.31
N LEU A 97 6.29 -17.70 -4.38
CA LEU A 97 6.01 -16.42 -3.71
C LEU A 97 5.80 -15.28 -4.71
N LEU A 98 6.69 -15.13 -5.70
CA LEU A 98 6.60 -14.04 -6.67
C LEU A 98 5.29 -14.09 -7.48
N SER A 99 4.86 -15.29 -7.87
CA SER A 99 3.61 -15.49 -8.59
C SER A 99 2.39 -15.18 -7.70
N ALA A 100 2.43 -15.54 -6.42
CA ALA A 100 1.40 -15.25 -5.45
C ALA A 100 1.29 -13.74 -5.18
N LEU A 101 2.41 -13.04 -4.97
CA LEU A 101 2.45 -11.58 -4.77
C LEU A 101 1.87 -10.82 -5.98
N ARG A 102 2.22 -11.27 -7.19
CA ARG A 102 1.66 -10.72 -8.44
C ARG A 102 0.14 -10.88 -8.48
N GLN A 103 -0.37 -12.10 -8.27
CA GLN A 103 -1.81 -12.38 -8.31
C GLN A 103 -2.57 -11.58 -7.24
N PHE A 104 -2.03 -11.57 -6.02
CA PHE A 104 -2.56 -10.79 -4.90
C PHE A 104 -2.68 -9.31 -5.25
N THR A 105 -1.63 -8.72 -5.84
CA THR A 105 -1.63 -7.30 -6.22
C THR A 105 -2.70 -6.98 -7.27
N LEU A 106 -2.88 -7.87 -8.26
CA LEU A 106 -3.90 -7.69 -9.29
C LEU A 106 -5.31 -7.80 -8.69
N ALA A 107 -5.54 -8.77 -7.81
CA ALA A 107 -6.83 -8.95 -7.14
C ALA A 107 -7.19 -7.76 -6.23
N VAL A 108 -6.21 -7.23 -5.49
CA VAL A 108 -6.38 -6.01 -4.68
C VAL A 108 -6.72 -4.82 -5.57
N LEU A 109 -6.00 -4.63 -6.68
CA LEU A 109 -6.26 -3.50 -7.57
C LEU A 109 -7.61 -3.58 -8.27
N GLU A 110 -8.04 -4.75 -8.72
CA GLU A 110 -9.34 -4.94 -9.39
C GLU A 110 -10.52 -4.54 -8.49
N ARG A 111 -10.33 -4.61 -7.16
CA ARG A 111 -11.33 -4.21 -6.16
C ARG A 111 -11.09 -2.81 -5.60
N SER A 112 -9.95 -2.20 -5.91
CA SER A 112 -9.61 -0.86 -5.45
C SER A 112 -10.50 0.17 -6.11
N THR A 113 -11.01 1.11 -5.32
CA THR A 113 -11.76 2.27 -5.82
C THR A 113 -10.89 3.50 -6.02
N VAL A 114 -9.57 3.37 -5.85
CA VAL A 114 -8.64 4.51 -5.94
C VAL A 114 -8.61 5.04 -7.37
N SER A 115 -9.02 6.29 -7.52
CA SER A 115 -9.06 6.98 -8.81
C SER A 115 -7.73 7.68 -9.15
N PRO A 116 -7.38 7.86 -10.45
CA PRO A 116 -6.23 8.69 -10.84
C PRO A 116 -6.27 10.10 -10.26
N SER A 117 -7.46 10.68 -10.10
CA SER A 117 -7.64 11.99 -9.47
C SER A 117 -7.22 12.02 -8.00
N GLU A 118 -7.48 10.95 -7.24
CA GLU A 118 -7.07 10.89 -5.83
C GLU A 118 -5.55 10.88 -5.68
N ILE A 119 -4.86 10.15 -6.54
CA ILE A 119 -3.39 10.11 -6.56
C ILE A 119 -2.82 11.47 -6.94
N ARG A 120 -3.39 12.15 -7.96
CA ARG A 120 -2.98 13.51 -8.33
C ARG A 120 -3.21 14.51 -7.20
N GLN A 121 -4.36 14.43 -6.52
CA GLN A 121 -4.67 15.29 -5.37
C GLN A 121 -3.68 15.08 -4.22
N LEU A 122 -3.29 13.84 -3.93
CA LEU A 122 -2.27 13.54 -2.93
C LEU A 122 -0.91 14.13 -3.34
N ILE A 123 -0.49 13.94 -4.59
CA ILE A 123 0.77 14.51 -5.11
C ILE A 123 0.75 16.04 -5.03
N ALA A 124 -0.36 16.68 -5.43
CA ALA A 124 -0.52 18.12 -5.35
C ALA A 124 -0.44 18.63 -3.92
N ALA A 125 -1.12 17.96 -2.97
CA ALA A 125 -1.07 18.32 -1.55
C ALA A 125 0.35 18.17 -0.97
N VAL A 126 1.06 17.09 -1.27
CA VAL A 126 2.44 16.87 -0.81
C VAL A 126 3.42 17.84 -1.47
N THR A 127 3.16 18.25 -2.72
CA THR A 127 3.97 19.25 -3.42
C THR A 127 3.80 20.63 -2.80
N ALA A 128 2.56 21.00 -2.44
CA ALA A 128 2.25 22.24 -1.73
C ALA A 128 2.80 22.23 -0.28
N GLU A 129 2.84 21.07 0.37
CA GLU A 129 3.24 20.90 1.76
C GLU A 129 4.33 19.82 1.92
N PRO A 130 5.61 20.13 1.64
CA PRO A 130 6.70 19.15 1.69
C PRO A 130 6.90 18.49 3.06
N GLN A 131 6.47 19.13 4.14
CA GLN A 131 6.49 18.55 5.50
C GLN A 131 5.67 17.25 5.61
N LEU A 132 4.71 17.03 4.70
CA LEU A 132 3.94 15.79 4.64
C LEU A 132 4.76 14.60 4.11
N LEU A 133 5.92 14.83 3.48
CA LEU A 133 6.80 13.75 2.99
C LEU A 133 7.24 12.82 4.12
N GLY A 134 7.61 13.36 5.28
CA GLY A 134 8.02 12.53 6.42
C GLY A 134 6.89 11.65 6.95
N ARG A 135 5.64 12.12 6.89
CA ARG A 135 4.46 11.30 7.23
C ARG A 135 4.21 10.22 6.18
N LEU A 136 4.30 10.57 4.89
CA LEU A 136 4.12 9.62 3.80
C LEU A 136 5.18 8.49 3.84
N THR A 137 6.42 8.81 4.20
CA THR A 137 7.49 7.81 4.40
C THR A 137 7.15 6.87 5.55
N ARG A 138 6.77 7.40 6.72
CA ARG A 138 6.37 6.57 7.87
C ARG A 138 5.19 5.65 7.58
N GLU A 139 4.18 6.17 6.88
CA GLU A 139 3.04 5.36 6.44
C GLU A 139 3.49 4.27 5.44
N GLY A 140 4.45 4.57 4.57
CA GLY A 140 5.08 3.59 3.70
C GLY A 140 5.78 2.46 4.47
N GLU A 141 6.57 2.80 5.49
CA GLU A 141 7.25 1.84 6.36
C GLU A 141 6.27 0.95 7.15
N VAL A 142 5.15 1.52 7.61
CA VAL A 142 4.09 0.74 8.25
C VAL A 142 3.52 -0.29 7.28
N ARG A 143 3.23 0.10 6.04
CA ARG A 143 2.71 -0.83 5.02
C ARG A 143 3.72 -1.88 4.61
N GLU A 144 4.98 -1.51 4.48
CA GLU A 144 6.04 -2.47 4.17
C GLU A 144 6.14 -3.55 5.25
N ARG A 145 6.04 -3.17 6.54
CA ARG A 145 6.00 -4.13 7.65
C ARG A 145 4.76 -5.02 7.62
N GLN A 146 3.57 -4.46 7.39
CA GLN A 146 2.35 -5.26 7.22
C GLN A 146 2.47 -6.25 6.06
N PHE A 147 3.12 -5.84 4.98
CA PHE A 147 3.35 -6.71 3.83
C PHE A 147 4.37 -7.81 4.14
N ALA A 148 5.41 -7.51 4.92
CA ALA A 148 6.34 -8.51 5.43
C ALA A 148 5.63 -9.53 6.35
N GLU A 149 4.69 -9.11 7.19
CA GLU A 149 3.88 -10.00 8.03
C GLU A 149 3.03 -10.97 7.18
N LEU A 150 2.44 -10.49 6.08
CA LEU A 150 1.69 -11.35 5.15
C LEU A 150 2.59 -12.40 4.49
N ILE A 151 3.77 -11.97 4.01
CA ILE A 151 4.75 -12.88 3.42
C ILE A 151 5.23 -13.90 4.46
N ALA A 152 5.57 -13.45 5.67
CA ALA A 152 5.99 -14.31 6.77
C ALA A 152 4.96 -15.39 7.10
N ALA A 153 3.68 -15.00 7.23
CA ALA A 153 2.58 -15.92 7.51
C ALA A 153 2.44 -16.98 6.41
N ARG A 154 2.52 -16.57 5.14
CA ARG A 154 2.48 -17.49 3.99
C ARG A 154 3.67 -18.44 3.97
N GLU A 155 4.88 -17.92 4.17
CA GLU A 155 6.12 -18.71 4.06
C GLU A 155 6.38 -19.55 5.32
N GLY A 156 5.74 -19.26 6.45
CA GLY A 156 5.99 -19.93 7.73
C GLY A 156 7.31 -19.45 8.36
N LEU A 157 7.66 -18.20 8.11
CA LEU A 157 8.86 -17.52 8.60
C LEU A 157 8.46 -16.41 9.57
N THR A 158 9.45 -15.74 10.17
CA THR A 158 9.22 -14.55 10.97
C THR A 158 9.26 -13.29 10.09
N ALA A 159 8.55 -12.23 10.50
CA ALA A 159 8.50 -10.97 9.73
C ALA A 159 9.84 -10.22 9.67
N ASP A 160 10.77 -10.52 10.59
CA ASP A 160 12.14 -10.01 10.62
C ASP A 160 13.14 -10.90 9.86
N HIS A 161 12.70 -12.03 9.29
CA HIS A 161 13.54 -12.88 8.45
C HIS A 161 14.07 -12.07 7.25
N THR A 162 15.38 -12.08 7.02
CA THR A 162 16.03 -11.21 6.02
C THR A 162 15.41 -11.35 4.63
N GLU A 163 15.14 -12.58 4.18
CA GLU A 163 14.52 -12.80 2.88
C GLU A 163 13.10 -12.21 2.79
N VAL A 164 12.33 -12.27 3.88
CA VAL A 164 10.96 -11.74 3.96
C VAL A 164 10.97 -10.22 3.87
N VAL A 165 11.85 -9.57 4.65
CA VAL A 165 12.02 -8.11 4.64
C VAL A 165 12.44 -7.64 3.24
N MET A 166 13.42 -8.31 2.63
CA MET A 166 13.87 -7.95 1.29
C MET A 166 12.81 -8.19 0.22
N ALA A 167 12.04 -9.29 0.31
CA ALA A 167 10.93 -9.55 -0.59
C ALA A 167 9.86 -8.45 -0.50
N ALA A 168 9.47 -8.06 0.72
CA ALA A 168 8.51 -6.98 0.95
C ALA A 168 9.00 -5.64 0.40
N ALA A 169 10.25 -5.26 0.68
CA ALA A 169 10.84 -4.00 0.23
C ALA A 169 10.96 -3.91 -1.29
N VAL A 170 11.55 -4.93 -1.93
CA VAL A 170 11.75 -4.95 -3.39
C VAL A 170 10.42 -4.99 -4.13
N PHE A 171 9.49 -5.86 -3.71
CA PHE A 171 8.18 -5.94 -4.33
C PHE A 171 7.35 -4.67 -4.08
N GLY A 172 7.43 -4.08 -2.88
CA GLY A 172 6.85 -2.79 -2.55
C GLY A 172 7.37 -1.66 -3.45
N ALA A 173 8.66 -1.63 -3.75
CA ALA A 173 9.25 -0.66 -4.68
C ALA A 173 8.72 -0.85 -6.12
N VAL A 174 8.62 -2.09 -6.59
CA VAL A 174 8.06 -2.41 -7.91
C VAL A 174 6.60 -1.96 -8.01
N THR A 175 5.75 -2.31 -7.04
CA THR A 175 4.33 -1.94 -7.04
C THR A 175 4.13 -0.43 -6.91
N LYS A 176 4.94 0.26 -6.10
CA LYS A 176 4.94 1.73 -6.01
C LYS A 176 5.30 2.38 -7.33
N LYS A 177 6.34 1.88 -8.03
CA LYS A 177 6.73 2.37 -9.36
C LYS A 177 5.64 2.14 -10.39
N THR A 178 5.05 0.94 -10.40
CA THR A 178 3.93 0.58 -11.27
C THR A 178 2.73 1.48 -11.04
N SER A 179 2.32 1.69 -9.78
CA SER A 179 1.19 2.55 -9.43
C SER A 179 1.41 4.00 -9.86
N LYS A 180 2.61 4.55 -9.60
CA LYS A 180 2.95 5.91 -10.04
C LYS A 180 2.83 6.06 -11.56
N GLN A 181 3.24 5.05 -12.32
CA GLN A 181 3.12 5.08 -13.78
C GLN A 181 1.66 4.90 -14.22
N PHE A 182 0.93 3.95 -13.63
CA PHE A 182 -0.45 3.64 -13.99
C PHE A 182 -1.39 4.84 -13.81
N PHE A 183 -1.24 5.57 -12.71
CA PHE A 183 -2.07 6.73 -12.39
C PHE A 183 -1.60 8.06 -13.03
N SER A 184 -0.55 8.02 -13.85
CA SER A 184 -0.10 9.20 -14.62
C SER A 184 -1.08 9.54 -15.75
N GLU A 185 -1.18 10.82 -16.11
CA GLU A 185 -2.13 11.29 -17.15
C GLU A 185 -1.80 10.75 -18.54
N GLU A 186 -0.52 10.49 -18.81
CA GLU A 186 -0.02 9.99 -20.08
C GLU A 186 -0.22 8.48 -20.25
N ASN A 187 -0.65 7.77 -19.20
CA ASN A 187 -0.73 6.32 -19.24
C ASN A 187 -1.97 5.82 -20.00
N THR A 188 -1.72 5.00 -21.00
CA THR A 188 -2.74 4.27 -21.78
C THR A 188 -2.68 2.76 -21.55
N GLN A 189 -1.70 2.27 -20.79
CA GLN A 189 -1.45 0.85 -20.58
C GLN A 189 -2.23 0.32 -19.36
N PRO A 190 -2.74 -0.93 -19.42
CA PRO A 190 -3.36 -1.56 -18.26
C PRO A 190 -2.32 -1.87 -17.18
N TYR A 191 -2.73 -1.79 -15.91
CA TYR A 191 -1.82 -2.00 -14.77
C TYR A 191 -1.10 -3.35 -14.82
N ARG A 192 -1.79 -4.41 -15.28
CA ARG A 192 -1.22 -5.76 -15.42
C ARG A 192 0.04 -5.75 -16.30
N GLU A 193 -0.01 -5.08 -17.45
CA GLU A 193 1.15 -5.00 -18.35
C GLU A 193 2.30 -4.22 -17.72
N LEU A 194 2.00 -3.13 -17.01
CA LEU A 194 3.00 -2.34 -16.31
C LEU A 194 3.67 -3.14 -15.18
N LEU A 195 2.87 -3.87 -14.39
CA LEU A 195 3.37 -4.73 -13.31
C LEU A 195 4.26 -5.84 -13.88
N ASP A 196 3.79 -6.54 -14.91
CA ASP A 196 4.53 -7.66 -15.53
C ASP A 196 5.87 -7.20 -16.10
N ARG A 197 5.87 -6.04 -16.77
CA ARG A 197 7.10 -5.44 -17.31
C ARG A 197 8.08 -5.07 -16.19
N ASN A 198 7.61 -4.41 -15.14
CA ASN A 198 8.48 -3.97 -14.03
C ASN A 198 9.01 -5.17 -13.23
N LEU A 199 8.20 -6.21 -12.99
CA LEU A 199 8.64 -7.46 -12.37
C LEU A 199 9.66 -8.20 -13.22
N SER A 200 9.45 -8.27 -14.54
CA SER A 200 10.41 -8.90 -15.47
C SER A 200 11.76 -8.17 -15.48
N ALA A 201 11.74 -6.84 -15.46
CA ALA A 201 12.95 -6.03 -15.37
C ALA A 201 13.69 -6.25 -14.04
N ALA A 202 12.97 -6.26 -12.91
CA ALA A 202 13.56 -6.55 -11.60
C ALA A 202 14.17 -7.96 -11.55
N ARG A 203 13.46 -8.98 -12.03
CA ARG A 203 13.96 -10.36 -12.11
C ARG A 203 15.22 -10.46 -12.97
N THR A 204 15.26 -9.76 -14.10
CA THR A 204 16.45 -9.73 -14.98
C THR A 204 17.67 -9.13 -14.27
N LEU A 205 17.47 -8.08 -13.46
CA LEU A 205 18.54 -7.48 -12.66
C LEU A 205 19.05 -8.44 -11.58
N PHE A 206 18.13 -9.00 -10.78
CA PHE A 206 18.48 -9.82 -9.61
C PHE A 206 18.88 -11.27 -9.94
N ALA A 207 18.69 -11.72 -11.18
CA ALA A 207 19.21 -13.01 -11.66
C ALA A 207 20.68 -12.95 -12.11
N GLN A 208 21.29 -11.76 -12.13
CA GLN A 208 22.70 -11.61 -12.46
C GLN A 208 23.59 -12.22 -11.36
N PRO A 209 24.77 -12.76 -11.70
CA PRO A 209 25.72 -13.23 -10.70
C PRO A 209 26.15 -12.08 -9.79
N LEU A 210 26.18 -12.34 -8.48
CA LEU A 210 26.62 -11.40 -7.47
C LEU A 210 27.71 -12.07 -6.62
N ASP A 211 28.95 -11.64 -6.80
CA ASP A 211 30.08 -12.13 -6.02
C ASP A 211 30.09 -11.43 -4.65
N ILE A 212 29.38 -12.02 -3.68
CA ILE A 212 29.44 -11.59 -2.28
C ILE A 212 30.55 -12.40 -1.61
N ASN A 213 31.77 -11.86 -1.57
CA ASN A 213 32.79 -12.42 -0.69
C ASN A 213 32.35 -12.21 0.77
N PRO A 214 32.23 -13.27 1.59
CA PRO A 214 31.99 -13.10 3.01
C PRO A 214 33.18 -12.34 3.60
N VAL A 215 32.90 -11.28 4.36
CA VAL A 215 33.93 -10.61 5.17
C VAL A 215 34.42 -11.64 6.18
N GLU A 216 35.62 -12.18 5.96
CA GLU A 216 36.27 -13.04 6.96
C GLU A 216 36.38 -12.24 8.26
N PRO A 217 35.94 -12.80 9.41
CA PRO A 217 36.17 -12.15 10.68
C PRO A 217 37.68 -11.97 10.85
N GLN A 218 38.12 -10.71 11.00
CA GLN A 218 39.49 -10.41 11.40
C GLN A 218 39.77 -11.21 12.67
N LYS A 219 40.59 -12.25 12.54
CA LYS A 219 41.20 -12.89 13.69
C LYS A 219 42.06 -11.82 14.35
N ASP A 220 41.63 -11.35 15.51
CA ASP A 220 42.47 -10.60 16.44
C ASP A 220 43.80 -11.36 16.56
N GLN A 221 44.87 -10.73 16.07
CA GLN A 221 46.22 -11.22 16.30
C GLN A 221 46.60 -10.91 17.75
N PRO A 222 47.26 -11.86 18.45
CA PRO A 222 47.67 -11.71 19.84
C PRO A 222 48.76 -10.65 20.04
#